data_AF-A0A3M1SE86-F1
#
_entry.id   AF-A0A3M1SE86-F1
#
_cell.length_a   1.000
_cell.length_b   1.000
_cell.length_c   1.000
_cell.angle_alpha   90.00
_cell.angle_beta   90.00
_cell.angle_gamma   90.00
#
_symmetry.space_group_name_H-M   'P 1'
#
loop_
_entity.id
_entity.type
_entity.pdbx_description
1 polymer ?
#
loop_
_entity_poly.entity_id
_entity_poly.type
_entity_poly.pdbx_seq_one_letter_code
_entity_poly.pdbx_strand_id
1 'polypeptide(L)'
;MDFKLYGLCIERLKHQIKLADKRRESAPMMYNGRMVLEGYETSDIDEIVDLLELYDLKERRLESLMEKLEEIAENASLLVRRKIGFGFDEAGHLCLYLFYY
;
A
#
# COMPACT_ATOMS: atom_id res chain seq x y z
N MET A 1 11.36 -13.12 -12.73
CA MET A 1 11.09 -13.70 -11.41
C MET A 1 10.40 -12.60 -10.63
N ASP A 2 9.13 -12.78 -10.29
CA ASP A 2 8.36 -11.74 -9.62
C ASP A 2 8.85 -11.60 -8.18
N PHE A 3 9.41 -10.44 -7.84
CA PHE A 3 9.85 -10.15 -6.49
C PHE A 3 8.64 -9.75 -5.65
N LYS A 4 8.43 -10.47 -4.54
CA LYS A 4 7.40 -10.18 -3.55
C LYS A 4 8.02 -9.65 -2.27
N LEU A 5 7.36 -8.64 -1.68
CA LEU A 5 7.66 -8.12 -0.35
C LEU A 5 6.36 -8.21 0.46
N TYR A 6 6.24 -9.20 1.36
CA TYR A 6 5.07 -9.36 2.23
C TYR A 6 3.73 -9.26 1.47
N GLY A 7 3.42 -10.26 0.65
CA GLY A 7 2.22 -10.27 -0.21
C GLY A 7 2.23 -9.25 -1.38
N LEU A 8 2.99 -8.16 -1.30
CA LEU A 8 3.08 -7.16 -2.37
C LEU A 8 3.94 -7.66 -3.53
N CYS A 9 3.35 -7.72 -4.72
CA CYS A 9 4.09 -7.95 -5.96
C CYS A 9 4.65 -6.63 -6.49
N ILE A 10 5.98 -6.47 -6.48
CA ILE A 10 6.63 -5.21 -6.86
C ILE A 10 6.41 -4.88 -8.35
N GLU A 11 6.36 -5.87 -9.23
CA GLU A 11 6.07 -5.63 -10.65
C GLU A 11 4.62 -5.15 -10.86
N ARG A 12 3.66 -5.70 -10.11
CA ARG A 12 2.27 -5.21 -10.10
C ARG A 12 2.21 -3.78 -9.59
N LEU A 13 2.93 -3.47 -8.51
CA LEU A 13 2.98 -2.13 -7.95
C LEU A 13 3.54 -1.10 -8.94
N LYS A 14 4.65 -1.42 -9.63
CA LYS A 14 5.20 -0.57 -10.70
C LYS A 14 4.18 -0.31 -11.80
N HIS A 15 3.42 -1.34 -12.19
CA HIS A 15 2.35 -1.20 -13.18
C HIS A 15 1.24 -0.26 -12.68
N GLN A 16 0.79 -0.41 -11.43
CA GLN A 16 -0.23 0.46 -10.84
C GLN A 16 0.23 1.92 -10.76
N ILE A 17 1.49 2.17 -10.37
CA ILE A 17 2.07 3.52 -10.35
C ILE A 17 2.05 4.15 -11.75
N LYS A 18 2.43 3.38 -12.79
CA LYS A 18 2.38 3.87 -14.17
C LYS A 18 0.97 4.23 -14.62
N LEU A 19 -0.03 3.45 -14.20
CA LEU A 19 -1.44 3.75 -14.47
C LEU A 19 -1.90 4.99 -13.69
N ALA A 20 -1.50 5.12 -12.43
CA ALA A 20 -1.79 6.28 -11.58
C ALA A 20 -1.25 7.58 -12.20
N ASP A 21 -0.01 7.57 -12.70
CA ASP A 21 0.59 8.73 -13.36
C ASP A 21 -0.16 9.12 -14.66
N LYS A 22 -0.56 8.14 -15.47
CA LYS A 22 -1.41 8.40 -16.66
C LYS A 22 -2.79 8.97 -16.30
N ARG A 23 -3.39 8.50 -15.20
CA ARG A 23 -4.66 9.03 -14.71
C ARG A 23 -4.52 10.46 -14.23
N ARG A 24 -3.43 10.79 -13.54
CA ARG A 24 -3.11 12.16 -13.12
C ARG A 24 -3.03 13.12 -14.30
N GLU A 25 -2.40 12.71 -15.40
CA GLU A 25 -2.27 13.52 -16.62
C GLU A 25 -3.63 13.77 -17.31
N SER A 26 -4.57 12.83 -17.21
CA SER A 26 -5.87 12.88 -17.90
C SER A 26 -7.00 13.48 -17.06
N ALA A 27 -6.93 13.41 -15.73
CA ALA A 27 -7.89 14.03 -14.82
C ALA A 27 -7.19 14.39 -13.50
N PRO A 28 -6.80 15.67 -13.27
CA PRO A 28 -6.01 16.07 -12.11
C PRO A 28 -6.79 16.14 -10.78
N MET A 29 -7.90 15.41 -10.62
CA MET A 29 -8.62 15.32 -9.35
C MET A 29 -7.82 14.47 -8.36
N MET A 30 -6.81 15.08 -7.74
CA MET A 30 -6.11 14.56 -6.58
C MET A 30 -6.82 15.03 -5.32
N TYR A 31 -7.48 14.12 -4.62
CA TYR A 31 -7.88 14.37 -3.23
C TYR A 31 -6.63 14.28 -2.35
N ASN A 32 -6.23 15.41 -1.76
CA ASN A 32 -5.18 15.50 -0.73
C ASN A 32 -3.77 15.02 -1.12
N GLY A 33 -3.37 15.14 -2.39
CA GLY A 33 -2.00 14.82 -2.83
C GLY A 33 -1.64 13.33 -2.78
N ARG A 34 -2.62 12.44 -2.64
CA ARG A 34 -2.44 10.98 -2.67
C ARG A 34 -3.39 10.33 -3.67
N MET A 35 -3.01 9.16 -4.19
CA MET A 35 -3.84 8.35 -5.09
C MET A 35 -3.84 6.89 -4.66
N VAL A 36 -5.00 6.24 -4.64
CA VAL A 36 -5.12 4.81 -4.33
C VAL A 36 -4.50 3.99 -5.46
N LEU A 37 -3.59 3.08 -5.11
CA LEU A 37 -3.01 2.08 -6.01
C LEU A 37 -3.73 0.74 -5.89
N GLU A 38 -3.95 0.28 -4.66
CA GLU A 38 -4.61 -0.99 -4.33
C GLU A 38 -5.47 -0.79 -3.07
N GLY A 39 -6.63 -1.43 -3.00
CA GLY A 39 -7.52 -1.45 -1.83
C GLY A 39 -7.80 -2.88 -1.42
N TYR A 40 -7.86 -3.15 -0.12
CA TYR A 40 -7.93 -4.49 0.45
C TYR A 40 -9.30 -4.81 1.10
N GLU A 41 -10.30 -3.92 0.98
CA GLU A 41 -11.69 -4.11 1.45
C GLU A 41 -11.87 -4.66 2.88
N THR A 42 -10.86 -4.49 3.73
CA THR A 42 -10.88 -5.00 5.11
C THR A 42 -10.22 -4.04 6.09
N SER A 43 -10.70 -4.10 7.33
CA SER A 43 -10.11 -3.46 8.51
C SER A 43 -9.65 -4.50 9.54
N ASP A 44 -9.90 -5.79 9.28
CA ASP A 44 -9.62 -6.87 10.19
C ASP A 44 -8.12 -7.19 10.19
N ILE A 45 -7.52 -7.25 11.37
CA ILE A 45 -6.07 -7.45 11.52
C ILE A 45 -5.65 -8.83 11.01
N ASP A 46 -6.45 -9.86 11.27
CA ASP A 46 -6.10 -11.22 10.87
C ASP A 46 -6.18 -11.36 9.34
N GLU A 47 -7.21 -10.77 8.72
CA GLU A 47 -7.32 -10.70 7.26
C GLU A 47 -6.16 -9.91 6.63
N ILE A 48 -5.77 -8.77 7.21
CA ILE A 48 -4.63 -7.98 6.71
C ILE A 48 -3.33 -8.78 6.81
N VAL A 49 -3.12 -9.49 7.93
CA VAL A 49 -1.94 -10.36 8.14
C VAL A 49 -1.89 -11.45 7.08
N ASP A 50 -3.02 -12.09 6.76
CA ASP A 50 -3.08 -13.15 5.75
C ASP A 50 -2.88 -12.59 4.33
N LEU A 51 -3.53 -11.47 4.00
CA LEU A 51 -3.43 -10.82 2.68
C LEU A 51 -2.01 -10.36 2.35
N LEU A 52 -1.29 -9.86 3.37
CA LEU A 52 0.08 -9.36 3.24
C LEU A 52 1.13 -10.37 3.72
N GLU A 53 0.73 -11.60 4.01
CA GLU A 53 1.64 -12.67 4.43
C GLU A 53 2.54 -12.26 5.64
N LEU A 54 2.00 -11.49 6.60
CA LEU A 54 2.72 -10.91 7.76
C LEU A 54 2.91 -11.91 8.91
N TYR A 55 3.30 -13.14 8.61
CA TYR A 55 3.38 -14.21 9.61
C TYR A 55 4.48 -14.00 10.66
N ASP A 56 5.38 -13.03 10.45
CA ASP A 56 6.40 -12.61 11.42
C ASP A 56 5.88 -11.58 12.44
N LEU A 57 4.64 -11.08 12.28
CA LEU A 57 4.01 -10.16 13.21
C LEU A 57 3.69 -10.88 14.53
N LYS A 58 4.50 -10.62 15.56
CA LYS A 58 4.40 -11.27 16.87
C LYS A 58 3.15 -10.86 17.66
N GLU A 59 2.73 -9.60 17.50
CA GLU A 59 1.61 -9.03 18.24
C GLU A 59 0.54 -8.55 17.28
N ARG A 60 -0.66 -9.12 17.40
CA ARG A 60 -1.81 -8.77 16.57
C ARG A 60 -2.58 -7.59 17.16
N ARG A 61 -1.86 -6.48 17.35
CA ARG A 61 -2.41 -5.19 17.80
C ARG A 61 -2.33 -4.20 16.66
N LEU A 62 -3.29 -3.26 16.61
CA LEU A 62 -3.34 -2.25 15.55
C LEU A 62 -2.04 -1.45 15.44
N GLU A 63 -1.45 -1.06 16.57
CA GLU A 63 -0.18 -0.32 16.62
C GLU A 63 0.96 -1.11 15.94
N SER A 64 1.16 -2.36 16.35
CA SER A 64 2.20 -3.24 15.79
C SER A 64 1.98 -3.53 14.30
N LEU A 65 0.71 -3.67 13.87
CA LEU A 65 0.37 -3.81 12.46
C LEU A 65 0.74 -2.55 11.69
N MET A 66 0.38 -1.36 12.20
CA MET A 66 0.66 -0.08 11.54
C MET A 66 2.17 0.16 11.39
N GLU A 67 2.96 -0.13 12.44
CA GLU A 67 4.43 -0.07 12.37
C GLU A 67 4.98 -1.00 11.29
N LYS A 68 4.46 -2.23 11.20
CA LYS A 68 4.90 -3.20 10.19
C LYS A 68 4.51 -2.76 8.77
N LEU A 69 3.30 -2.24 8.59
CA LEU A 69 2.84 -1.70 7.31
C LEU A 69 3.70 -0.50 6.87
N GLU A 70 4.09 0.36 7.81
CA GLU A 70 5.00 1.47 7.53
C GLU A 70 6.37 0.97 7.05
N GLU A 71 6.99 0.02 7.77
CA GLU A 71 8.25 -0.62 7.37
C GLU A 71 8.18 -1.20 5.94
N ILE A 72 7.09 -1.91 5.64
CA ILE A 72 6.87 -2.52 4.32
C ILE A 72 6.72 -1.44 3.25
N ALA A 73 5.95 -0.39 3.51
CA ALA A 73 5.76 0.71 2.60
C ALA A 73 7.06 1.48 2.33
N GLU A 74 7.92 1.66 3.34
CA GLU A 74 9.24 2.28 3.17
C GLU A 74 10.13 1.43 2.26
N ASN A 75 10.24 0.14 2.54
CA ASN A 75 11.02 -0.80 1.72
C ASN A 75 10.49 -0.86 0.28
N ALA A 76 9.17 -0.96 0.10
CA ALA A 76 8.55 -0.95 -1.21
C ALA A 76 8.80 0.39 -1.94
N SER A 77 8.73 1.52 -1.23
CA SER A 77 9.01 2.86 -1.78
C SER A 77 10.41 2.96 -2.37
N LEU A 78 11.41 2.37 -1.70
CA LEU A 78 12.79 2.32 -2.20
C LEU A 78 12.88 1.49 -3.50
N LEU A 79 12.19 0.35 -3.56
CA LEU A 79 12.21 -0.55 -4.72
C LEU A 79 11.53 0.05 -5.95
N VAL A 80 10.45 0.81 -5.77
CA VAL A 80 9.72 1.46 -6.87
C VAL A 80 10.14 2.91 -7.11
N ARG A 81 11.05 3.46 -6.29
CA ARG A 81 11.54 4.84 -6.33
C ARG A 81 10.42 5.89 -6.29
N ARG A 82 9.36 5.60 -5.54
CA ARG A 82 8.20 6.47 -5.34
C ARG A 82 7.71 6.32 -3.92
N LYS A 83 7.24 7.40 -3.30
CA LYS A 83 6.69 7.33 -1.94
C LYS A 83 5.31 6.70 -2.00
N ILE A 84 5.20 5.52 -1.40
CA ILE A 84 3.94 4.84 -1.15
C ILE A 84 3.73 4.68 0.35
N GLY A 85 2.49 4.40 0.76
CA GLY A 85 2.14 4.21 2.16
C GLY A 85 0.78 3.57 2.30
N PHE A 86 0.63 2.77 3.36
CA PHE A 86 -0.65 2.21 3.73
C PHE A 86 -1.48 3.22 4.53
N GLY A 87 -2.80 3.11 4.43
CA GLY A 87 -3.72 3.84 5.28
C GLY A 87 -5.15 3.35 5.09
N PHE A 88 -6.01 3.70 6.02
CA PHE A 88 -7.44 3.40 5.91
C PHE A 88 -8.16 4.49 5.12
N ASP A 89 -9.10 4.10 4.26
CA ASP A 89 -10.03 5.00 3.60
C ASP A 89 -11.18 5.42 4.53
N GLU A 90 -12.13 6.20 4.03
CA GLU A 90 -13.30 6.67 4.80
C GLU A 90 -14.24 5.55 5.22
N ALA A 91 -14.21 4.41 4.53
CA ALA A 91 -14.97 3.21 4.87
C ALA A 91 -14.22 2.32 5.87
N GLY A 92 -12.99 2.67 6.23
CA GLY A 92 -12.14 1.89 7.12
C GLY A 92 -11.41 0.75 6.41
N HIS A 93 -11.37 0.72 5.08
CA HIS A 93 -10.63 -0.31 4.35
C HIS A 93 -9.17 0.05 4.18
N LEU A 94 -8.28 -0.92 4.40
CA LEU A 94 -6.87 -0.76 4.14
C LEU A 94 -6.62 -0.49 2.64
N CYS A 95 -5.86 0.55 2.35
CA CYS A 95 -5.47 0.95 1.01
C CYS A 95 -3.97 1.23 0.95
N LEU A 96 -3.36 0.94 -0.19
CA LEU A 96 -2.02 1.37 -0.56
C LEU A 96 -2.13 2.63 -1.41
N TYR A 97 -1.51 3.71 -0.94
CA TYR A 97 -1.52 5.02 -1.59
C TYR A 97 -0.17 5.34 -2.22
N LEU A 98 -0.21 6.05 -3.35
CA LEU A 98 0.91 6.78 -3.94
C LEU A 98 0.82 8.25 -3.52
N PHE A 99 1.89 8.77 -2.94
CA PHE A 99 1.98 10.17 -2.54
C PHE A 99 2.67 11.01 -3.62
N TYR A 100 2.12 12.18 -3.87
CA TYR A 100 2.64 13.18 -4.78
C TYR A 100 3.02 14.43 -3.97
N TYR A 101 4.31 14.76 -4.00
CA TYR A 101 4.87 16.00 -3.45
C TYR A 101 5.18 16.97 -4.59
#